data_AF-A0AAV4EN43-F1
#
_entry.id   AF-A0AAV4EN43-F1
#
_cell.length_a   1.000
_cell.length_b   1.000
_cell.length_c   1.000
_cell.angle_alpha   90.00
_cell.angle_beta   90.00
_cell.angle_gamma   90.00
#
_symmetry.space_group_name_H-M   'P 1'
#
loop_
_entity.id
_entity.type
_entity.pdbx_description
1 polymer ?
#
loop_
_entity_poly.entity_id
_entity_poly.type
_entity_poly.pdbx_seq_one_letter_code
_entity_poly.pdbx_strand_id
1 'polypeptide(L)'
;MLPNKTSSSRNNISKSIVEEKVIVVLEIIVVEVVVVVIVSVVEVVVQEIIVVILVEIVVIVVVVVEVVVLVVVVVVVSVVAVVLLEVIVEVVVVLVVVVVVVVVVMVVVVVAPTEAVNGSSSYAGSRSSNNRSTAVVVVVVVVVVVVVVVVVVVVIVVVVVVVAAVVAVAAVVAVAAVVAVAAVVAVTAVAALVGLF
;
A
#
# COMPACT_ATOMS: atom_id res chain seq x y z
N MET A 1 -87.68 3.97 -76.67
CA MET A 1 -86.49 4.41 -75.91
C MET A 1 -86.27 3.43 -74.76
N LEU A 2 -85.26 2.56 -74.86
CA LEU A 2 -84.93 1.57 -73.82
C LEU A 2 -83.84 2.16 -72.91
N PRO A 3 -84.06 2.27 -71.59
CA PRO A 3 -83.06 2.82 -70.68
C PRO A 3 -81.90 1.82 -70.51
N ASN A 4 -80.72 2.22 -70.98
CA ASN A 4 -79.47 1.49 -70.86
C ASN A 4 -79.00 1.48 -69.39
N LYS A 5 -79.16 0.33 -68.71
CA LYS A 5 -78.93 0.16 -67.26
C LYS A 5 -77.54 -0.38 -66.89
N THR A 6 -76.57 -0.35 -67.79
CA THR A 6 -75.32 -1.13 -67.62
C THR A 6 -74.16 -0.41 -66.89
N SER A 7 -74.25 0.89 -66.60
CA SER A 7 -73.09 1.65 -66.09
C SER A 7 -72.84 1.58 -64.57
N SER A 8 -73.82 1.17 -63.75
CA SER A 8 -73.68 1.27 -62.29
C SER A 8 -72.88 0.14 -61.64
N SER A 9 -72.68 -1.00 -62.32
CA SER A 9 -72.02 -2.18 -61.72
C SER A 9 -70.49 -2.07 -61.72
N ARG A 10 -69.88 -1.35 -62.68
CA ARG A 10 -68.41 -1.23 -62.78
C ARG A 10 -67.79 -0.41 -61.64
N ASN A 11 -68.49 0.60 -61.12
CA ASN A 11 -67.94 1.47 -60.06
C ASN A 11 -67.75 0.75 -58.70
N ASN A 12 -68.51 -0.32 -58.43
CA ASN A 12 -68.41 -1.02 -57.15
C ASN A 12 -67.18 -1.96 -57.09
N ILE A 13 -66.78 -2.55 -58.22
CA ILE A 13 -65.62 -3.45 -58.31
C ILE A 13 -64.31 -2.65 -58.22
N SER A 14 -64.27 -1.45 -58.80
CA SER A 14 -63.09 -0.58 -58.70
C SER A 14 -62.84 -0.11 -57.26
N LYS A 15 -63.89 0.03 -56.45
CA LYS A 15 -63.76 0.51 -55.06
C LYS A 15 -63.18 -0.57 -54.13
N SER A 16 -63.64 -1.81 -54.24
CA SER A 16 -63.12 -2.92 -53.41
C SER A 16 -61.64 -3.21 -53.66
N ILE A 17 -61.18 -3.10 -54.91
CA ILE A 17 -59.76 -3.30 -55.27
C ILE A 17 -58.88 -2.19 -54.68
N VAL A 18 -59.36 -0.95 -54.64
CA VAL A 18 -58.61 0.17 -54.06
C VAL A 18 -58.52 0.03 -52.54
N GLU A 19 -59.61 -0.35 -51.86
CA GLU A 19 -59.62 -0.57 -50.41
C GLU A 19 -58.65 -1.68 -49.99
N GLU A 20 -58.63 -2.81 -50.71
CA GLU A 20 -57.69 -3.91 -50.45
C GLU A 20 -56.23 -3.48 -50.64
N LYS A 21 -55.92 -2.74 -51.71
CA LYS A 21 -54.57 -2.22 -51.95
C LYS A 21 -54.13 -1.22 -50.88
N VAL A 22 -55.03 -0.37 -50.39
CA VAL A 22 -54.72 0.60 -49.32
C VAL A 22 -54.37 -0.13 -48.04
N ILE A 23 -55.10 -1.20 -47.68
CA ILE A 23 -54.81 -2.00 -46.48
C ILE A 23 -53.41 -2.59 -46.55
N VAL A 24 -53.05 -3.23 -47.66
CA VAL A 24 -51.72 -3.84 -47.83
C VAL A 24 -50.60 -2.80 -47.73
N VAL A 25 -50.78 -1.62 -48.33
CA VAL A 25 -49.80 -0.53 -48.22
C VAL A 25 -49.66 -0.06 -46.77
N LEU A 26 -50.78 0.05 -46.05
CA LEU A 26 -50.78 0.47 -44.65
C LEU A 26 -50.07 -0.55 -43.75
N GLU A 27 -50.29 -1.85 -43.97
CA GLU A 27 -49.58 -2.91 -43.27
C GLU A 27 -48.07 -2.86 -43.50
N ILE A 28 -47.63 -2.65 -44.74
CA ILE A 28 -46.20 -2.51 -45.07
C ILE A 28 -45.58 -1.32 -44.35
N ILE A 29 -46.25 -0.16 -44.37
CA ILE A 29 -45.78 1.05 -43.68
C ILE A 29 -45.69 0.81 -42.17
N VAL A 30 -46.69 0.15 -41.58
CA VAL A 30 -46.68 -0.17 -40.14
C VAL A 30 -45.51 -1.09 -39.81
N VAL A 31 -45.26 -2.13 -40.60
CA VAL A 31 -44.12 -3.04 -40.38
C VAL A 31 -42.79 -2.29 -40.51
N GLU A 32 -42.62 -1.45 -41.52
CA GLU A 32 -41.39 -0.65 -41.71
C GLU A 32 -41.14 0.28 -40.52
N VAL A 33 -42.16 1.02 -40.08
CA VAL A 33 -42.07 1.90 -38.91
C VAL A 33 -41.72 1.09 -37.65
N VAL A 34 -42.36 -0.05 -37.43
CA VAL A 34 -42.07 -0.93 -36.27
C VAL A 34 -40.62 -1.42 -36.31
N VAL A 35 -40.11 -1.84 -37.48
CA VAL A 35 -38.71 -2.28 -37.62
C VAL A 35 -37.74 -1.14 -37.32
N VAL A 36 -37.97 0.06 -37.85
CA VAL A 36 -37.12 1.23 -37.56
C VAL A 36 -37.13 1.56 -36.07
N VAL A 37 -38.29 1.53 -35.43
CA VAL A 37 -38.40 1.76 -33.98
C VAL A 37 -37.63 0.69 -33.20
N ILE A 38 -37.80 -0.60 -33.52
CA ILE A 38 -37.08 -1.68 -32.84
C ILE A 38 -35.56 -1.52 -33.01
N VAL A 39 -35.07 -1.26 -34.22
CA VAL A 39 -33.64 -1.06 -34.47
C VAL A 39 -33.10 0.13 -33.67
N SER A 40 -33.83 1.26 -33.66
CA SER A 40 -33.42 2.44 -32.90
C SER A 40 -33.36 2.18 -31.39
N VAL A 41 -34.33 1.43 -30.83
CA VAL A 41 -34.35 1.07 -29.41
C VAL A 41 -33.19 0.13 -29.10
N VAL A 42 -32.94 -0.88 -29.94
CA VAL A 42 -31.81 -1.81 -29.75
C VAL A 42 -30.48 -1.07 -29.80
N GLU A 43 -30.29 -0.13 -30.72
CA GLU A 43 -29.05 0.65 -30.81
C GLU A 43 -28.81 1.49 -29.55
N VAL A 44 -29.85 2.17 -29.05
CA VAL A 44 -29.75 2.96 -27.80
C VAL A 44 -29.40 2.06 -26.62
N VAL A 45 -30.08 0.93 -26.46
CA VAL A 45 -29.82 -0.03 -25.37
C VAL A 45 -28.39 -0.58 -25.45
N VAL A 46 -27.92 -0.92 -26.65
CA VAL A 46 -26.54 -1.41 -26.83
C VAL A 46 -25.52 -0.32 -26.48
N GLN A 47 -25.75 0.93 -26.89
CA GLN A 47 -24.86 2.04 -26.53
C GLN A 47 -24.82 2.27 -25.01
N GLU A 48 -25.96 2.24 -24.33
CA GLU A 48 -26.03 2.38 -22.87
C GLU A 48 -25.26 1.26 -22.17
N ILE A 49 -25.45 0.00 -22.58
CA ILE A 49 -24.71 -1.15 -22.03
C ILE A 49 -23.20 -0.98 -22.23
N ILE A 50 -22.76 -0.55 -23.43
CA ILE A 50 -21.34 -0.34 -23.71
C ILE A 50 -20.76 0.75 -22.81
N VAL A 51 -21.46 1.88 -22.65
CA VAL A 51 -20.99 2.98 -21.79
C VAL A 51 -20.85 2.52 -20.34
N VAL A 52 -21.81 1.78 -19.83
CA VAL A 52 -21.76 1.23 -18.47
C VAL A 52 -20.55 0.30 -18.28
N ILE A 53 -20.34 -0.64 -19.21
CA ILE A 53 -19.19 -1.56 -19.16
C ILE A 53 -17.87 -0.77 -19.20
N LEU A 54 -17.76 0.23 -20.07
CA LEU A 54 -16.55 1.05 -20.16
C LEU A 54 -16.28 1.81 -18.87
N VAL A 55 -17.31 2.40 -18.25
CA VAL A 55 -17.18 3.10 -16.97
C VAL A 55 -16.70 2.13 -15.87
N GLU A 56 -17.28 0.93 -15.80
CA GLU A 56 -16.87 -0.09 -14.83
C GLU A 56 -15.41 -0.49 -15.02
N ILE A 57 -14.98 -0.74 -16.27
CA ILE A 57 -13.59 -1.05 -16.58
C ILE A 57 -12.65 0.08 -16.14
N VAL A 58 -13.01 1.34 -16.41
CA VAL A 58 -12.21 2.50 -16.01
C VAL A 58 -12.08 2.57 -14.49
N VAL A 59 -13.19 2.38 -13.74
CA VAL A 59 -13.16 2.36 -12.28
C VAL A 59 -12.23 1.26 -11.75
N ILE A 60 -12.33 0.05 -12.31
CA ILE A 60 -11.46 -1.07 -11.93
C ILE A 60 -10.00 -0.74 -12.20
N VAL A 61 -9.67 -0.18 -13.37
CA VAL A 61 -8.30 0.20 -13.72
C VAL A 61 -7.74 1.24 -12.74
N VAL A 62 -8.54 2.26 -12.40
CA VAL A 62 -8.12 3.30 -11.44
C VAL A 62 -7.84 2.69 -10.07
N VAL A 63 -8.73 1.82 -9.58
CA VAL A 63 -8.54 1.13 -8.30
C VAL A 63 -7.26 0.29 -8.31
N VAL A 64 -7.03 -0.48 -9.39
CA VAL A 64 -5.81 -1.30 -9.52
C VAL A 64 -4.55 -0.44 -9.50
N VAL A 65 -4.55 0.68 -10.24
CA VAL A 65 -3.41 1.61 -10.26
C VAL A 65 -3.15 2.18 -8.87
N GLU A 66 -4.19 2.61 -8.16
CA GLU A 66 -4.05 3.14 -6.80
C GLU A 66 -3.46 2.10 -5.84
N VAL A 67 -3.96 0.85 -5.88
CA VAL A 67 -3.44 -0.25 -5.08
C VAL A 67 -1.97 -0.53 -5.40
N VAL A 68 -1.59 -0.54 -6.69
CA VAL A 68 -0.20 -0.75 -7.10
C VAL A 68 0.70 0.37 -6.57
N VAL A 69 0.30 1.63 -6.71
CA VAL A 69 1.05 2.78 -6.19
C VAL A 69 1.23 2.67 -4.68
N LEU A 70 0.17 2.34 -3.94
CA LEU A 70 0.26 2.11 -2.49
C LEU A 70 1.28 1.03 -2.16
N VAL A 71 1.20 -0.14 -2.81
CA VAL A 71 2.15 -1.24 -2.59
C VAL A 71 3.59 -0.79 -2.83
N VAL A 72 3.86 -0.05 -3.92
CA VAL A 72 5.21 0.46 -4.20
C VAL A 72 5.67 1.40 -3.08
N VAL A 73 4.83 2.32 -2.62
CA VAL A 73 5.16 3.21 -1.50
C VAL A 73 5.49 2.42 -0.24
N VAL A 74 4.71 1.38 0.09
CA VAL A 74 4.98 0.52 1.25
C VAL A 74 6.36 -0.14 1.13
N VAL A 75 6.67 -0.70 -0.03
CA VAL A 75 7.95 -1.37 -0.28
C VAL A 75 9.10 -0.38 -0.16
N VAL A 76 8.98 0.82 -0.72
CA VAL A 76 10.03 1.84 -0.59
C VAL A 76 10.25 2.24 0.87
N VAL A 77 9.17 2.50 1.61
CA VAL A 77 9.26 2.87 3.03
C VAL A 77 9.88 1.76 3.87
N SER A 78 9.53 0.50 3.62
CA SER A 78 10.09 -0.63 4.37
C SER A 78 11.58 -0.83 4.06
N VAL A 79 11.99 -0.71 2.79
CA VAL A 79 13.40 -0.77 2.40
C VAL A 79 14.19 0.34 3.07
N VAL A 80 13.68 1.59 3.05
CA VAL A 80 14.33 2.72 3.73
C VAL A 80 14.46 2.45 5.23
N ALA A 81 13.42 1.94 5.88
CA ALA A 81 13.46 1.62 7.30
C ALA A 81 14.52 0.54 7.63
N VAL A 82 14.63 -0.50 6.81
CA VAL A 82 15.66 -1.55 6.98
C VAL A 82 17.06 -1.00 6.81
N VAL A 83 17.30 -0.18 5.77
CA VAL A 83 18.61 0.46 5.54
C VAL A 83 18.99 1.36 6.71
N LEU A 84 18.07 2.18 7.21
CA LEU A 84 18.32 3.03 8.37
C LEU A 84 18.67 2.21 9.62
N LEU A 85 18.00 1.07 9.81
CA LEU A 85 18.27 0.18 10.93
C LEU A 85 19.68 -0.41 10.84
N GLU A 86 20.10 -0.88 9.66
CA GLU A 86 21.45 -1.39 9.43
C GLU A 86 22.51 -0.34 9.76
N VAL A 87 22.33 0.89 9.27
CA VAL A 87 23.22 2.03 9.59
C VAL A 87 23.26 2.31 11.09
N ILE A 88 22.12 2.28 11.78
CA ILE A 88 22.08 2.47 13.24
C ILE A 88 22.87 1.37 13.95
N VAL A 89 22.72 0.12 13.53
CA VAL A 89 23.44 -1.02 14.11
C VAL A 89 24.95 -0.87 13.89
N GLU A 90 25.40 -0.49 12.71
CA GLU A 90 26.82 -0.24 12.44
C GLU A 90 27.39 0.87 13.33
N VAL A 91 26.69 2.01 13.41
CA VAL A 91 27.10 3.13 14.27
C VAL A 91 27.21 2.69 15.72
N VAL A 92 26.22 1.93 16.20
CA VAL A 92 26.21 1.33 17.53
C VAL A 92 27.43 0.44 17.76
N VAL A 93 27.75 -0.45 16.82
CA VAL A 93 28.88 -1.38 16.93
C VAL A 93 30.19 -0.59 17.01
N VAL A 94 30.35 0.43 16.15
CA VAL A 94 31.52 1.32 16.19
C VAL A 94 31.63 2.02 17.54
N LEU A 95 30.52 2.55 18.07
CA LEU A 95 30.52 3.18 19.39
C LEU A 95 30.92 2.22 20.51
N VAL A 96 30.41 0.99 20.50
CA VAL A 96 30.78 -0.04 21.47
C VAL A 96 32.27 -0.36 21.37
N VAL A 97 32.81 -0.53 20.15
CA VAL A 97 34.24 -0.77 19.94
C VAL A 97 35.09 0.37 20.48
N VAL A 98 34.73 1.63 20.19
CA VAL A 98 35.42 2.81 20.72
C VAL A 98 35.44 2.81 22.24
N VAL A 99 34.28 2.55 22.87
CA VAL A 99 34.17 2.47 24.33
C VAL A 99 35.11 1.39 24.88
N VAL A 100 35.10 0.19 24.29
CA VAL A 100 36.00 -0.91 24.71
C VAL A 100 37.46 -0.51 24.57
N VAL A 101 37.87 0.12 23.47
CA VAL A 101 39.25 0.58 23.27
C VAL A 101 39.64 1.60 24.34
N VAL A 102 38.79 2.59 24.62
CA VAL A 102 39.04 3.59 25.67
C VAL A 102 39.20 2.93 27.04
N VAL A 103 38.36 1.95 27.36
CA VAL A 103 38.46 1.17 28.59
C VAL A 103 39.79 0.42 28.67
N VAL A 104 40.19 -0.27 27.61
CA VAL A 104 41.46 -1.01 27.58
C VAL A 104 42.64 -0.05 27.76
N VAL A 105 42.67 1.07 27.05
CA VAL A 105 43.71 2.09 27.19
C VAL A 105 43.76 2.62 28.63
N MET A 106 42.60 2.91 29.22
CA MET A 106 42.51 3.40 30.59
C MET A 106 43.05 2.36 31.59
N VAL A 107 42.70 1.08 31.42
CA VAL A 107 43.24 -0.02 32.23
C VAL A 107 44.75 -0.13 32.05
N VAL A 108 45.28 -0.08 30.83
CA VAL A 108 46.73 -0.15 30.57
C VAL A 108 47.46 1.01 31.24
N VAL A 109 46.95 2.24 31.15
CA VAL A 109 47.56 3.42 31.78
C VAL A 109 47.54 3.32 33.30
N VAL A 110 46.46 2.78 33.89
CA VAL A 110 46.34 2.62 35.34
C VAL A 110 47.19 1.46 35.87
N VAL A 111 47.27 0.36 35.11
CA VAL A 111 47.95 -0.88 35.52
C VAL A 111 49.45 -0.84 35.20
N ALA A 112 49.89 -0.08 34.20
CA ALA A 112 51.31 0.15 33.95
C ALA A 112 51.92 0.80 35.20
N PRO A 113 52.67 0.04 36.03
CA PRO A 113 53.30 0.62 37.18
C PRO A 113 54.37 1.57 36.65
N THR A 114 54.46 2.75 37.24
CA THR A 114 55.64 3.62 37.15
C THR A 114 56.88 2.87 37.68
N GLU A 115 57.40 1.93 36.89
CA GLU A 115 58.73 1.35 37.06
C GLU A 115 59.73 2.25 36.32
N ALA A 116 59.80 3.51 36.74
CA ALA A 116 60.78 4.44 36.20
C ALA A 116 61.07 5.57 37.19
N VAL A 117 61.62 5.23 38.37
CA VAL A 117 62.71 6.02 38.97
C VAL A 117 63.62 5.07 39.74
N ASN A 118 64.66 4.63 39.05
CA ASN A 118 65.86 4.07 39.64
C ASN A 118 66.54 5.19 40.43
N GLY A 119 66.38 5.21 41.76
CA GLY A 119 66.95 6.22 42.64
C GLY A 119 67.46 5.56 43.91
N SER A 120 68.74 5.21 43.89
CA SER A 120 69.47 4.64 45.01
C SER A 120 69.45 5.58 46.21
N SER A 121 68.76 5.22 47.30
CA SER A 121 69.14 5.71 48.63
C SER A 121 68.50 4.90 49.75
N SER A 122 69.39 4.38 50.58
CA SER A 122 69.23 3.62 51.80
C SER A 122 68.28 4.25 52.84
N TYR A 123 67.80 3.39 53.74
CA TYR A 123 67.24 3.62 55.08
C TYR A 123 65.72 3.44 55.29
N ALA A 124 65.41 2.30 55.92
CA ALA A 124 64.51 2.07 57.06
C ALA A 124 63.18 2.85 57.13
N GLY A 125 62.07 2.11 57.14
CA GLY A 125 60.78 2.69 57.49
C GLY A 125 59.60 1.76 57.24
N SER A 126 59.35 0.89 58.21
CA SER A 126 58.21 -0.02 58.31
C SER A 126 56.84 0.64 58.06
N ARG A 127 55.95 -0.18 57.50
CA ARG A 127 54.48 -0.17 57.57
C ARG A 127 53.73 0.71 56.56
N SER A 128 52.78 0.03 55.93
CA SER A 128 51.50 0.55 55.45
C SER A 128 51.48 1.09 54.03
N SER A 129 51.09 0.24 53.08
CA SER A 129 50.55 0.71 51.80
C SER A 129 49.87 -0.41 50.98
N ASN A 130 48.78 -1.01 51.49
CA ASN A 130 48.01 -2.02 50.73
C ASN A 130 46.74 -1.48 50.04
N ASN A 131 46.49 -0.16 50.06
CA ASN A 131 45.22 0.39 49.52
C ASN A 131 45.23 0.68 48.00
N ARG A 132 46.37 0.55 47.31
CA ARG A 132 46.44 0.85 45.87
C ARG A 132 45.79 -0.23 45.01
N SER A 133 45.92 -1.52 45.37
CA SER A 133 45.31 -2.60 44.60
C SER A 133 43.78 -2.56 44.65
N THR A 134 43.19 -2.21 45.79
CA THR A 134 41.73 -2.12 45.92
C THR A 134 41.16 -0.99 45.06
N ALA A 135 41.85 0.15 44.97
CA ALA A 135 41.42 1.27 44.13
C ALA A 135 41.41 0.88 42.65
N VAL A 136 42.45 0.20 42.16
CA VAL A 136 42.51 -0.26 40.76
C VAL A 136 41.38 -1.26 40.47
N VAL A 137 41.14 -2.22 41.36
CA VAL A 137 40.06 -3.21 41.18
C VAL A 137 38.70 -2.52 41.14
N VAL A 138 38.43 -1.57 42.03
CA VAL A 138 37.16 -0.81 42.04
C VAL A 138 36.98 -0.06 40.72
N VAL A 139 38.02 0.61 40.23
CA VAL A 139 37.96 1.33 38.94
C VAL A 139 37.65 0.38 37.79
N VAL A 140 38.35 -0.76 37.71
CA VAL A 140 38.10 -1.77 36.67
C VAL A 140 36.66 -2.28 36.73
N VAL A 141 36.16 -2.60 37.92
CA VAL A 141 34.77 -3.08 38.11
C VAL A 141 33.77 -2.02 37.67
N VAL A 142 33.95 -0.76 38.09
CA VAL A 142 33.06 0.35 37.68
C VAL A 142 33.05 0.48 36.17
N VAL A 143 34.22 0.43 35.53
CA VAL A 143 34.33 0.54 34.08
C VAL A 143 33.61 -0.62 33.37
N VAL A 144 33.80 -1.86 33.83
CA VAL A 144 33.10 -3.03 33.28
C VAL A 144 31.58 -2.87 33.43
N VAL A 145 31.10 -2.42 34.59
CA VAL A 145 29.67 -2.17 34.82
C VAL A 145 29.13 -1.12 33.85
N VAL A 146 29.86 -0.01 33.65
CA VAL A 146 29.46 1.03 32.69
C VAL A 146 29.36 0.47 31.27
N VAL A 147 30.35 -0.32 30.83
CA VAL A 147 30.32 -0.96 29.50
C VAL A 147 29.09 -1.87 29.36
N VAL A 148 28.81 -2.71 30.35
CA VAL A 148 27.65 -3.60 30.34
C VAL A 148 26.34 -2.79 30.25
N VAL A 149 26.21 -1.72 31.03
CA VAL A 149 25.02 -0.85 30.99
C VAL A 149 24.87 -0.22 29.62
N VAL A 150 25.94 0.29 29.00
CA VAL A 150 25.89 0.88 27.66
C VAL A 150 25.42 -0.15 26.63
N VAL A 151 25.96 -1.38 26.67
CA VAL A 151 25.55 -2.46 25.76
C VAL A 151 24.07 -2.81 25.95
N VAL A 152 23.59 -2.91 27.20
CA VAL A 152 22.18 -3.20 27.48
C VAL A 152 21.27 -2.09 26.95
N VAL A 153 21.61 -0.82 27.19
CA VAL A 153 20.83 0.32 26.69
C VAL A 153 20.77 0.30 25.17
N VAL A 154 21.90 0.06 24.51
CA VAL A 154 21.97 -0.10 23.06
C VAL A 154 21.03 -1.20 22.55
N VAL A 155 21.07 -2.38 23.16
CA VAL A 155 20.20 -3.51 22.75
C VAL A 155 18.74 -3.13 22.91
N ILE A 156 18.36 -2.48 24.01
CA ILE A 156 16.99 -2.01 24.23
C ILE A 156 16.57 -1.03 23.14
N VAL A 157 17.43 -0.06 22.79
CA VAL A 157 17.14 0.92 21.73
C VAL A 157 16.92 0.21 20.40
N VAL A 158 17.78 -0.73 20.02
CA VAL A 158 17.62 -1.51 18.78
C VAL A 158 16.29 -2.27 18.78
N VAL A 159 15.94 -2.96 19.87
CA VAL A 159 14.67 -3.69 19.98
C VAL A 159 13.47 -2.74 19.84
N VAL A 160 13.50 -1.58 20.49
CA VAL A 160 12.41 -0.59 20.39
C VAL A 160 12.25 -0.10 18.95
N VAL A 161 13.35 0.19 18.26
CA VAL A 161 13.33 0.62 16.86
C VAL A 161 12.76 -0.46 15.94
N VAL A 162 13.18 -1.73 16.13
CA VAL A 162 12.64 -2.87 15.38
C VAL A 162 11.13 -2.99 15.58
N VAL A 163 10.67 -2.95 16.84
CA VAL A 163 9.25 -3.05 17.17
C VAL A 163 8.46 -1.90 16.54
N ALA A 164 8.97 -0.66 16.63
CA ALA A 164 8.33 0.49 16.01
C ALA A 164 8.20 0.34 14.49
N ALA A 165 9.26 -0.14 13.81
CA ALA A 165 9.23 -0.41 12.37
C ALA A 165 8.20 -1.49 12.01
N VAL A 166 8.15 -2.59 12.76
CA VAL A 166 7.16 -3.67 12.56
C VAL A 166 5.73 -3.15 12.73
N VAL A 167 5.47 -2.35 13.76
CA VAL A 167 4.16 -1.75 14.00
C VAL A 167 3.77 -0.80 12.86
N ALA A 168 4.71 0.01 12.37
CA ALA A 168 4.47 0.91 11.23
C ALA A 168 4.07 0.11 9.98
N VAL A 169 4.79 -0.97 9.66
CA VAL A 169 4.46 -1.85 8.53
C VAL A 169 3.08 -2.48 8.73
N ALA A 170 2.76 -2.99 9.92
CA ALA A 170 1.48 -3.60 10.22
C ALA A 170 0.31 -2.61 10.05
N ALA A 171 0.48 -1.36 10.50
CA ALA A 171 -0.52 -0.31 10.34
C ALA A 171 -0.80 0.00 8.86
N VAL A 172 0.26 0.09 8.05
CA VAL A 172 0.13 0.34 6.61
C VAL A 172 -0.58 -0.82 5.91
N VAL A 173 -0.26 -2.07 6.24
CA VAL A 173 -0.96 -3.25 5.70
C VAL A 173 -2.45 -3.22 6.06
N ALA A 174 -2.79 -2.83 7.29
CA ALA A 174 -4.18 -2.69 7.71
C ALA A 174 -4.93 -1.62 6.90
N VAL A 175 -4.32 -0.46 6.65
CA VAL A 175 -4.92 0.59 5.82
C VAL A 175 -5.12 0.11 4.39
N ALA A 176 -4.13 -0.54 3.79
CA ALA A 176 -4.24 -1.10 2.43
C ALA A 176 -5.39 -2.11 2.33
N ALA A 177 -5.56 -2.97 3.34
CA ALA A 177 -6.67 -3.91 3.39
C ALA A 177 -8.04 -3.21 3.45
N VAL A 178 -8.18 -2.14 4.26
CA VAL A 178 -9.42 -1.36 4.35
C VAL A 178 -9.75 -0.69 3.03
N VAL A 179 -8.77 -0.09 2.36
CA VAL A 179 -8.95 0.55 1.05
C VAL A 179 -9.40 -0.48 0.00
N ALA A 180 -8.77 -1.66 -0.03
CA ALA A 180 -9.17 -2.73 -0.94
C ALA A 180 -10.63 -3.18 -0.70
N VAL A 181 -11.04 -3.33 0.55
CA VAL A 181 -12.45 -3.67 0.89
C VAL A 181 -13.41 -2.56 0.46
N ALA A 182 -13.07 -1.31 0.72
CA ALA A 182 -13.90 -0.16 0.32
C ALA A 182 -14.09 -0.10 -1.19
N ALA A 183 -13.04 -0.36 -1.96
CA ALA A 183 -13.12 -0.41 -3.42
C ALA A 183 -14.03 -1.53 -3.91
N VAL A 184 -13.95 -2.74 -3.32
CA VAL A 184 -14.84 -3.86 -3.65
C VAL A 184 -16.30 -3.51 -3.35
N VAL A 185 -16.57 -2.87 -2.20
CA VAL A 185 -17.93 -2.43 -1.82
C VAL A 185 -18.46 -1.40 -2.83
N ALA A 186 -17.63 -0.43 -3.23
CA ALA A 186 -18.02 0.58 -4.21
C ALA A 186 -18.38 -0.04 -5.56
N VAL A 187 -17.54 -0.96 -6.09
CA VAL A 187 -17.83 -1.69 -7.33
C VAL A 187 -19.11 -2.50 -7.21
N THR A 188 -19.31 -3.20 -6.09
CA THR A 188 -20.53 -4.00 -5.85
C THR A 188 -21.78 -3.12 -5.80
N ALA A 189 -21.68 -1.94 -5.18
CA ALA A 189 -22.80 -0.99 -5.12
C ALA A 189 -23.16 -0.43 -6.50
N VAL A 190 -22.16 -0.11 -7.32
CA VAL A 190 -22.37 0.34 -8.72
C VAL A 190 -23.02 -0.77 -9.54
N ALA A 191 -22.51 -2.00 -9.45
CA ALA A 191 -23.08 -3.15 -10.14
C ALA A 191 -24.54 -3.40 -9.74
N ALA A 192 -24.85 -3.29 -8.44
CA ALA A 192 -26.22 -3.43 -7.93
C ALA A 192 -27.14 -2.32 -8.44
N LEU A 193 -26.63 -1.08 -8.56
CA LEU A 193 -27.41 0.05 -9.07
C LEU A 193 -27.72 -0.12 -10.56
N VAL A 194 -26.73 -0.57 -11.34
CA VAL A 194 -26.88 -0.85 -12.77
C VAL A 194 -27.83 -2.02 -13.02
N GLY A 195 -27.75 -3.10 -12.24
CA GLY A 195 -28.64 -4.26 -12.40
C GLY A 195 -30.08 -4.04 -11.92
N LEU A 196 -30.39 -2.88 -11.33
CA LEU A 196 -31.74 -2.51 -10.88
C LEU A 196 -32.51 -1.63 -11.87
N PHE A 197 -31.89 -1.23 -12.98
CA PHE A 197 -32.50 -0.49 -14.08
C PHE A 197 -32.57 -1.35 -15.33
#